data_AF-A0A7X0C5L4-F1
#
_entry.id   AF-A0A7X0C5L4-F1
#
_cell.length_a   1.000
_cell.length_b   1.000
_cell.length_c   1.000
_cell.angle_alpha   90.00
_cell.angle_beta   90.00
_cell.angle_gamma   90.00
#
_symmetry.space_group_name_H-M   'P 1'
#
loop_
_entity.id
_entity.type
_entity.pdbx_description
1 polymer ?
#
loop_
_entity_poly.entity_id
_entity_poly.type
_entity_poly.pdbx_seq_one_letter_code
_entity_poly.pdbx_strand_id
1 'polypeptide(L)'
;MHSLAISTPGLIALTAVVTAAIIYLIILAVRLTQHPRNRPAPSADLVEQARELKAMGQLQEAVFLVRGETGMSHRAATRFVNRL
;
A
#
# COMPACT_ATOMS: atom_id res chain seq x y z
N MET A 1 36.10 -4.00 35.11
CA MET A 1 34.67 -3.71 35.35
C MET A 1 34.35 -2.41 34.62
N HIS A 2 33.82 -2.48 33.40
CA HIS A 2 33.48 -1.29 32.62
C HIS A 2 32.27 -0.63 33.28
N SER A 3 32.53 0.37 34.12
CA SER A 3 31.50 1.24 34.67
C SER A 3 30.88 1.99 33.50
N LEU A 4 29.72 1.50 33.03
CA LEU A 4 28.85 2.22 32.12
C LEU A 4 28.32 3.42 32.91
N ALA A 5 29.12 4.48 32.99
CA ALA A 5 28.63 5.80 33.34
C ALA A 5 27.65 6.20 32.23
N ILE A 6 26.40 5.74 32.37
CA ILE A 6 25.29 6.12 31.50
C ILE A 6 25.03 7.58 31.81
N SER A 7 25.79 8.45 31.14
CA SER A 7 25.52 9.88 31.14
C SER A 7 24.07 10.03 30.67
N THR A 8 23.23 10.66 31.47
CA THR A 8 21.85 11.05 31.11
C THR A 8 21.73 11.55 29.66
N PRO A 9 22.63 12.40 29.13
CA PRO A 9 22.57 12.79 27.71
C PRO A 9 22.83 11.62 26.73
N GLY A 10 23.70 10.68 27.07
CA GLY A 10 23.97 9.48 26.26
C GLY A 10 22.78 8.53 26.21
N LEU A 11 22.05 8.37 27.32
CA LEU A 11 20.82 7.59 27.35
C LEU A 11 19.73 8.19 26.46
N ILE A 12 19.55 9.52 26.51
CA ILE A 12 18.56 10.23 25.69
C ILE A 12 18.92 10.14 24.20
N ALA A 13 20.20 10.30 23.86
CA ALA A 13 20.65 10.16 22.47
C ALA A 13 20.40 8.74 21.94
N LEU A 14 20.71 7.71 22.73
CA LEU A 14 20.49 6.31 22.34
C LEU A 14 19.01 6.01 22.13
N THR A 15 18.13 6.42 23.05
CA THR A 15 16.69 6.18 22.92
C THR A 15 16.09 6.92 21.72
N ALA A 16 16.51 8.17 21.47
CA ALA A 16 16.07 8.93 20.31
C ALA A 16 16.47 8.25 19.00
N VAL A 17 17.73 7.78 18.89
CA VAL A 17 18.22 7.07 17.69
C VAL A 17 17.48 5.75 17.49
N VAL A 18 17.28 4.96 18.54
CA VAL A 18 16.54 3.70 18.46
C VAL A 18 15.10 3.94 18.04
N THR A 19 14.45 4.96 18.60
CA THR A 19 13.06 5.31 18.25
C THR A 19 12.96 5.77 16.80
N ALA A 20 13.88 6.62 16.35
CA ALA A 20 13.94 7.07 14.96
C ALA A 20 14.19 5.90 14.00
N ALA A 21 15.07 4.96 14.35
CA ALA A 21 15.34 3.75 13.57
C ALA A 21 14.09 2.86 13.48
N ILE A 22 13.35 2.67 14.57
CA ILE A 22 12.10 1.90 14.58
C ILE A 22 11.07 2.57 13.68
N ILE A 23 10.84 3.88 13.83
CA ILE A 23 9.91 4.63 12.98
C ILE A 23 10.32 4.53 11.52
N TYR A 24 11.61 4.69 11.23
CA TYR A 24 12.15 4.55 9.88
C TYR A 24 11.92 3.15 9.30
N LEU A 25 12.15 2.09 10.07
CA LEU A 25 11.90 0.71 9.65
C LEU A 25 10.41 0.44 9.41
N ILE A 26 9.53 0.98 10.24
CA ILE A 26 8.08 0.89 10.02
C ILE A 26 7.71 1.59 8.72
N ILE A 27 8.17 2.84 8.52
CA ILE A 27 7.91 3.59 7.28
C ILE A 27 8.49 2.86 6.07
N LEU A 28 9.68 2.29 6.19
CA LEU A 28 10.35 1.55 5.11
C LEU A 28 9.58 0.27 4.78
N ALA A 29 9.20 -0.52 5.79
CA ALA A 29 8.37 -1.71 5.61
C ALA A 29 7.03 -1.33 4.96
N VAL A 30 6.37 -0.30 5.47
CA VAL A 30 5.13 0.23 4.89
C VAL A 30 5.37 0.70 3.46
N ARG A 31 6.46 1.40 3.12
CA ARG A 31 6.78 1.81 1.75
C ARG A 31 7.15 0.65 0.84
N LEU A 32 7.64 -0.46 1.38
CA LEU A 32 7.93 -1.69 0.63
C LEU A 32 6.65 -2.50 0.39
N THR A 33 5.73 -2.53 1.36
CA THR A 33 4.42 -3.21 1.21
C THR A 33 3.44 -2.36 0.41
N GLN A 34 3.42 -1.05 0.65
CA GLN A 34 2.74 -0.03 -0.14
C GLN A 34 3.62 0.45 -1.29
N HIS A 35 4.64 -0.33 -1.73
CA HIS A 35 5.41 0.06 -2.90
C HIS A 35 4.40 0.24 -4.02
N PRO A 36 4.09 1.49 -4.41
CA PRO A 36 3.11 1.72 -5.43
C PRO A 36 3.84 1.22 -6.66
N ARG A 37 3.39 0.07 -7.18
CA ARG A 37 3.82 -0.48 -8.46
C ARG A 37 3.92 0.70 -9.42
N ASN A 38 5.15 1.13 -9.65
CA ASN A 38 5.49 2.25 -10.47
C ASN A 38 4.89 1.92 -11.87
N ARG A 39 3.84 2.66 -12.25
CA ARG A 39 3.07 2.60 -13.52
C ARG A 39 3.89 2.01 -14.68
N PRO A 40 3.35 1.11 -15.53
CA PRO A 40 2.79 1.59 -16.81
C PRO A 40 1.79 0.63 -17.49
N ALA A 41 0.49 0.95 -17.52
CA ALA A 41 -0.47 0.66 -18.59
C ALA A 41 -1.90 0.77 -18.02
N PRO A 42 -2.74 1.71 -18.48
CA PRO A 42 -4.09 1.88 -17.96
C PRO A 42 -5.00 0.66 -18.16
N SER A 43 -4.60 -0.38 -18.90
CA SER A 43 -5.44 -1.58 -19.13
C SER A 43 -5.11 -2.76 -18.22
N ALA A 44 -3.83 -3.02 -17.92
CA ALA A 44 -3.42 -4.18 -17.14
C ALA A 44 -3.66 -3.98 -15.64
N ASP A 45 -3.48 -2.74 -15.17
CA ASP A 45 -3.66 -2.38 -13.76
C ASP A 45 -5.15 -2.37 -13.37
N LEU A 46 -6.05 -1.98 -14.28
CA LEU A 46 -7.50 -2.03 -14.04
C LEU A 46 -8.04 -3.45 -13.92
N VAL A 47 -7.50 -4.39 -14.69
CA VAL A 47 -7.86 -5.81 -14.60
C VAL A 47 -7.41 -6.35 -13.26
N GLU A 48 -6.16 -6.12 -12.86
CA GLU A 48 -5.65 -6.62 -11.59
C GLU A 48 -6.38 -5.98 -10.39
N GLN A 49 -6.63 -4.67 -10.42
CA GLN A 49 -7.40 -3.97 -9.38
C GLN A 49 -8.86 -4.42 -9.33
N ALA A 50 -9.51 -4.60 -10.48
CA ALA A 50 -10.88 -5.14 -10.51
C ALA A 50 -10.93 -6.60 -10.00
N ARG A 51 -9.85 -7.37 -10.19
CA ARG A 51 -9.71 -8.73 -9.66
C ARG A 51 -9.51 -8.74 -8.14
N GLU A 52 -8.65 -7.87 -7.62
CA GLU A 52 -8.42 -7.73 -6.18
C GLU A 52 -9.70 -7.25 -5.47
N LEU A 53 -10.39 -6.25 -6.03
CA LEU A 53 -11.66 -5.77 -5.51
C LEU A 53 -12.75 -6.85 -5.56
N LYS A 54 -12.75 -7.70 -6.60
CA LYS A 54 -13.61 -8.89 -6.67
C LYS A 54 -13.25 -9.93 -5.60
N ALA A 55 -11.97 -10.19 -5.36
CA ALA A 55 -11.50 -11.12 -4.34
C ALA A 55 -11.86 -10.66 -2.92
N MET A 56 -11.93 -9.35 -2.70
CA MET A 56 -12.41 -8.74 -1.45
C MET A 56 -13.95 -8.69 -1.34
N GLY A 57 -14.69 -9.18 -2.34
CA GLY A 57 -16.16 -9.15 -2.39
C GLY A 57 -16.75 -7.77 -2.72
N GLN A 58 -15.91 -6.78 -3.06
CA GLN A 58 -16.30 -5.39 -3.34
C GLN A 58 -16.59 -5.17 -4.83
N LEU A 59 -17.56 -5.92 -5.35
CA LEU A 59 -17.94 -5.90 -6.78
C LEU A 59 -18.40 -4.51 -7.29
N GLN A 60 -19.02 -3.70 -6.44
CA GLN A 60 -19.48 -2.36 -6.81
C GLN A 60 -18.32 -1.39 -7.02
N GLU A 61 -17.30 -1.45 -6.16
CA GLU A 61 -16.11 -0.62 -6.25
C GLU A 61 -15.30 -0.95 -7.51
N ALA A 62 -15.16 -2.24 -7.83
CA ALA A 62 -14.53 -2.71 -9.06
C ALA A 62 -15.24 -2.18 -10.32
N VAL A 63 -16.58 -2.19 -10.32
CA VAL A 63 -17.38 -1.68 -11.44
C VAL A 63 -17.28 -0.16 -11.56
N PHE A 64 -17.21 0.56 -10.44
CA PHE A 64 -17.03 2.00 -10.42
C PHE A 64 -15.65 2.41 -10.97
N LEU A 65 -14.59 1.71 -10.54
CA LEU A 65 -13.23 1.91 -11.03
C LEU A 65 -13.14 1.67 -12.54
N VAL A 66 -13.64 0.54 -13.03
CA VAL A 66 -13.64 0.23 -14.47
C VAL A 66 -14.43 1.28 -15.26
N ARG A 67 -15.59 1.71 -14.76
CA ARG A 67 -16.40 2.74 -15.43
C ARG A 67 -15.71 4.11 -15.44
N GLY A 68 -15.07 4.50 -14.35
CA GLY A 68 -14.36 5.78 -14.25
C GLY A 68 -13.18 5.86 -15.21
N GLU A 69 -12.47 4.75 -15.39
CA GLU A 69 -11.22 4.70 -16.16
C GLU A 69 -11.43 4.34 -17.64
N THR A 70 -12.45 3.56 -17.97
CA THR A 70 -12.74 3.14 -19.35
C THR A 70 -13.89 3.90 -20.01
N GLY A 71 -14.67 4.66 -19.25
CA GLY A 71 -15.91 5.30 -19.74
C GLY A 71 -17.04 4.31 -20.08
N MET A 72 -16.87 3.01 -19.78
CA MET A 72 -17.85 1.98 -20.08
C MET A 72 -19.17 2.18 -19.31
N SER A 73 -20.28 1.84 -19.95
CA SER A 73 -21.58 1.80 -19.27
C SER A 73 -21.56 0.77 -18.13
N HIS A 74 -22.37 1.01 -17.10
CA HIS A 74 -22.44 0.15 -15.92
C HIS A 74 -22.62 -1.34 -16.29
N ARG A 75 -23.49 -1.65 -17.27
CA ARG A 75 -23.70 -3.03 -17.77
C ARG A 75 -22.47 -3.63 -18.47
N ALA A 76 -21.66 -2.82 -19.14
CA ALA A 76 -20.42 -3.29 -19.77
C ALA A 76 -19.33 -3.54 -18.73
N ALA A 77 -19.19 -2.64 -17.75
CA ALA A 77 -18.25 -2.78 -16.64
C ALA A 77 -18.59 -3.99 -15.74
N THR A 78 -19.86 -4.23 -15.40
CA THR A 78 -20.27 -5.43 -14.64
C THR A 78 -19.95 -6.72 -15.39
N ARG A 79 -20.16 -6.76 -16.71
CA ARG A 79 -19.80 -7.94 -17.52
C ARG A 79 -18.30 -8.17 -17.58
N PHE A 80 -17.52 -7.09 -17.62
CA PHE A 80 -16.06 -7.17 -17.58
C PHE A 80 -15.56 -7.76 -16.25
N VAL A 81 -16.05 -7.25 -15.12
CA VAL A 81 -15.72 -7.76 -13.77
C VAL A 81 -16.21 -9.20 -13.56
N ASN A 82 -17.37 -9.56 -14.10
CA ASN A 82 -17.90 -10.92 -13.98
C ASN A 82 -17.12 -11.95 -14.82
N ARG A 83 -16.49 -11.54 -15.93
CA ARG A 83 -15.64 -12.43 -16.75
C ARG A 83 -14.23 -12.65 -16.18
N LEU A 84 -13.83 -11.85 -15.19
CA LEU A 84 -12.48 -11.82 -14.61
C LEU A 84 -12.22 -12.91 -13.56
#